data_AF-A0A1H9Q1G1-F1
#
_entry.id   AF-A0A1H9Q1G1-F1
#
_cell.length_a   1.000
_cell.length_b   1.000
_cell.length_c   1.000
_cell.angle_alpha   90.00
_cell.angle_beta   90.00
_cell.angle_gamma   90.00
#
_symmetry.space_group_name_H-M   'P 1'
#
loop_
_entity.id
_entity.type
_entity.pdbx_description
1 polymer ?
#
loop_
_entity_poly.entity_id
_entity_poly.type
_entity_poly.pdbx_seq_one_letter_code
_entity_poly.pdbx_strand_id
1 'polypeptide(L)' 'MYANPKHLHDREIKVRVDEDTFNLIQALATFHRTQRAVLCRELLEAQLAALSSETTAEQEVA' A
#
# COMPACT_ATOMS: atom_id res chain seq x y z
N MET A 1 3.57 27.10 4.25
CA MET A 1 4.65 26.11 4.07
C MET A 1 4.69 25.24 5.32
N TYR A 2 4.48 23.93 5.19
CA TYR A 2 4.39 23.03 6.34
C TYR A 2 5.72 22.91 7.09
N ALA A 3 5.65 22.92 8.42
CA ALA A 3 6.78 23.15 9.33
C ALA A 3 7.71 21.95 9.56
N ASN A 4 7.47 20.76 8.96
CA ASN A 4 8.42 19.65 8.95
C ASN A 4 8.05 18.60 7.88
N PRO A 5 8.61 18.64 6.66
CA PRO A 5 8.35 17.66 5.60
C PRO A 5 9.15 16.36 5.76
N LYS A 6 9.55 16.03 7.00
CA LYS A 6 10.35 14.85 7.30
C LYS A 6 9.50 13.59 7.21
N HIS A 7 9.62 12.93 6.05
CA HIS A 7 9.57 11.47 5.85
C HIS A 7 8.21 10.81 5.59
N LEU A 8 7.41 11.40 4.69
CA LEU A 8 6.21 10.72 4.17
C LEU A 8 6.67 9.52 3.31
N HIS A 9 6.58 8.31 3.88
CA HIS A 9 6.94 7.00 3.29
C HIS A 9 8.43 6.61 3.26
N ASP A 10 9.26 7.07 4.20
CA ASP A 10 10.70 6.73 4.21
C ASP A 10 11.04 5.39 4.88
N ARG A 11 10.05 4.69 5.45
CA ARG A 11 10.27 3.38 6.09
C ARG A 11 10.13 2.27 5.05
N GLU A 12 11.27 1.75 4.59
CA GLU A 12 11.31 0.69 3.58
C GLU A 12 10.90 -0.67 4.16
N ILE A 13 10.03 -1.39 3.44
CA ILE A 13 9.71 -2.80 3.67
C ILE A 13 10.06 -3.56 2.39
N LYS A 14 10.88 -4.62 2.51
CA LYS A 14 11.26 -5.47 1.38
C LYS A 14 10.38 -6.70 1.33
N VAL A 15 9.74 -6.93 0.18
CA VAL A 15 8.88 -8.10 -0.07
C VAL A 15 9.46 -8.89 -1.24
N ARG A 16 9.48 -10.22 -1.11
CA ARG A 16 9.80 -11.13 -2.20
C ARG A 16 8.50 -11.74 -2.71
N VAL A 17 8.33 -11.71 -4.02
CA VAL A 17 7.17 -12.28 -4.73
C VAL A 17 7.70 -13.20 -5.83
N ASP A 18 6.84 -14.09 -6.33
CA ASP A 18 7.13 -14.87 -7.52
C ASP A 18 7.14 -13.99 -8.80
N GLU A 19 7.57 -14.60 -9.91
CA GLU A 19 7.71 -13.94 -11.19
C GLU A 19 6.37 -13.43 -11.75
N ASP A 20 5.32 -14.25 -11.66
CA ASP A 20 3.99 -13.91 -12.18
C ASP A 20 3.39 -12.69 -11.46
N THR A 21 3.50 -12.67 -10.13
CA THR A 21 3.06 -11.54 -9.30
C THR A 21 3.86 -10.28 -9.63
N PHE A 22 5.17 -10.41 -9.80
CA PHE A 22 6.02 -9.29 -10.18
C PHE A 22 5.63 -8.70 -11.54
N ASN A 23 5.38 -9.57 -12.53
CA ASN A 23 4.96 -9.18 -13.88
C ASN A 23 3.60 -8.49 -13.86
N LEU A 24 2.66 -8.97 -13.05
CA LEU A 24 1.36 -8.33 -12.86
C LEU A 24 1.50 -6.91 -12.27
N ILE A 25 2.30 -6.75 -11.20
CA ILE A 25 2.56 -5.43 -10.59
C ILE A 25 3.19 -4.48 -11.61
N GLN A 26 4.14 -4.97 -12.41
CA GLN A 26 4.77 -4.18 -13.47
C GLN A 26 3.76 -3.72 -14.52
N ALA A 27 2.88 -4.61 -14.98
CA ALA A 27 1.86 -4.30 -15.97
C ALA A 27 0.86 -3.25 -15.45
N LEU A 28 0.38 -3.42 -14.21
CA LEU A 28 -0.54 -2.47 -13.57
C LEU A 28 0.11 -1.11 -13.35
N ALA A 29 1.35 -1.06 -12.84
CA ALA A 29 2.06 0.20 -12.64
C ALA A 29 2.24 0.96 -13.97
N THR A 30 2.51 0.23 -15.06
CA THR A 30 2.62 0.79 -16.41
C THR A 30 1.28 1.34 -16.90
N PHE A 31 0.19 0.57 -16.72
CA PHE A 31 -1.16 0.98 -17.10
C PHE A 31 -1.61 2.26 -16.36
N HIS A 32 -1.35 2.33 -15.05
CA HIS A 32 -1.67 3.47 -14.21
C HIS A 32 -0.65 4.63 -14.29
N ARG A 33 0.42 4.49 -15.09
CA ARG A 33 1.49 5.49 -15.24
C ARG A 33 2.12 5.92 -13.91
N THR A 34 2.33 4.96 -13.02
CA THR A 34 2.90 5.18 -11.68
C THR A 34 4.11 4.26 -11.43
N GLN A 35 4.87 4.54 -10.38
CA GLN A 35 5.96 3.66 -9.95
C GLN A 35 5.39 2.43 -9.24
N ARG A 36 5.99 1.26 -9.45
CA ARG A 36 5.57 0.02 -8.76
C ARG A 36 5.50 0.17 -7.25
N ALA A 37 6.50 0.82 -6.65
CA ALA A 37 6.54 1.04 -5.20
C ALA A 37 5.37 1.91 -4.72
N VAL A 38 5.00 2.93 -5.50
CA VAL A 38 3.86 3.80 -5.19
C VAL A 38 2.55 3.02 -5.31
N LEU A 39 2.36 2.27 -6.40
CA LEU A 39 1.18 1.42 -6.59
C LEU A 39 1.01 0.42 -5.45
N CYS A 40 2.06 -0.34 -5.14
CA CYS A 40 2.01 -1.35 -4.07
C CYS A 40 1.70 -0.72 -2.71
N ARG A 41 2.27 0.47 -2.44
CA ARG A 41 1.99 1.21 -1.22
C ARG A 41 0.52 1.63 -1.13
N GLU A 42 -0.04 2.19 -2.21
CA GLU A 42 -1.44 2.63 -2.23
C GLU A 42 -2.42 1.47 -2.04
N LEU A 43 -2.17 0.34 -2.72
CA LEU A 43 -2.97 -0.87 -2.54
C LEU A 43 -2.86 -1.43 -1.11
N LEU A 44 -1.66 -1.42 -0.54
CA LEU A 44 -1.42 -1.86 0.84
C LEU A 44 -2.12 -0.97 1.85
N GLU A 45 -1.99 0.36 1.73
CA GLU A 45 -2.63 1.34 2.61
C GLU A 45 -4.16 1.22 2.53
N ALA A 46 -4.73 1.05 1.34
CA ALA A 46 -6.17 0.85 1.15
C ALA A 46 -6.67 -0.43 1.83
N GLN A 47 -5.94 -1.55 1.69
CA GLN A 47 -6.32 -2.81 2.33
C GLN A 47 -6.17 -2.77 3.85
N LEU A 48 -5.13 -2.12 4.37
CA LEU A 48 -4.95 -1.93 5.81
C LEU A 48 -6.06 -1.07 6.42
N ALA A 49 -6.48 -0.02 5.71
CA ALA A 49 -7.61 0.80 6.12
C ALA A 49 -8.91 -0.04 6.17
N ALA A 50 -9.17 -0.85 5.15
CA ALA A 50 -10.34 -1.75 5.13
C ALA A 50 -10.33 -2.74 6.31
N LEU A 51 -9.21 -3.43 6.54
CA LEU A 51 -9.07 -4.38 7.65
C LEU A 51 -9.26 -3.72 9.03
N SER A 52 -8.73 -2.51 9.22
CA SER A 52 -8.90 -1.77 10.47
C SER A 52 -10.37 -1.39 10.73
N SER A 53 -11.13 -1.12 9.66
CA SER A 53 -12.56 -0.81 9.77
C SER A 53 -13.39 -2.05 10.12
N GLU A 54 -13.07 -3.21 9.55
CA GLU A 54 -13.75 -4.48 9.86
C GLU A 54 -13.52 -4.91 11.31
N THR A 55 -12.29 -4.77 11.82
CA THR A 55 -11.98 -5.11 13.22
C THR A 55 -12.72 -4.21 14.22
N THR A 56 -12.90 -2.94 13.89
CA THR A 56 -13.66 -2.00 14.75
C THR A 56 -15.14 -2.40 14.79
N ALA A 57 -15.71 -2.82 13.66
CA ALA A 57 -17.09 -3.28 13.59
C ALA A 57 -17.32 -4.56 14.42
N GLU A 58 -16.36 -5.48 14.50
CA GLU A 58 -16.47 -6.69 15.34
C GLU A 58 -16.30 -6.39 16.85
N GLN A 59 -15.57 -5.34 17.22
CA GLN A 59 -15.35 -4.94 18.62
C GLN A 59 -16.53 -4.16 19.22
N GLU A 60 -17.33 -3.43 18.42
CA GLU A 60 -18.51 -2.70 18.91
C GLU A 60 -19.73 -3.58 19.20
N VAL A 61 -19.75 -4.83 18.70
CA VAL A 61 -20.85 -5.80 18.93
C VAL A 61 -20.57 -6.79 20.06
N ALA A 62 -19.42 -6.68 20.75
CA ALA A 62 -18.99 -7.58 21.83
C ALA A 62 -19.22 -7.00 23.24
#